data_AF-A0A5J4QH00-F1
#
_entry.id   AF-A0A5J4QH00-F1
#
_cell.length_a   1.000
_cell.length_b   1.000
_cell.length_c   1.000
_cell.angle_alpha   90.00
_cell.angle_beta   90.00
_cell.angle_gamma   90.00
#
_symmetry.space_group_name_H-M   'P 1'
#
loop_
_entity.id
_entity.type
_entity.pdbx_description
1 polymer ?
#
loop_
_entity_poly.entity_id
_entity_poly.type
_entity_poly.pdbx_seq_one_letter_code
_entity_poly.pdbx_strand_id
1 'polypeptide(L)'
;METKYLQINPVDNVAVAIVNLFAGETFLIHNTDVTLNEDIPAGHKFALKDFAEGENIIKYGYPIGHAVMVKKKGDWLNENTIKTNLAGLLEYTYNPINVSLDIPQKSLTFKGYRRKNGDVGIRNEIWIIPTVGCVNGIVNQLAEGLRSE
;
A
#
# COMPACT_ATOMS: atom_id res chain seq x y z
N MET A 1 -6.11 -22.76 -5.12
CA MET A 1 -6.80 -21.82 -6.03
C MET A 1 -6.00 -20.55 -6.02
N GLU A 2 -5.64 -20.04 -7.20
CA GLU A 2 -4.92 -18.79 -7.34
C GLU A 2 -5.90 -17.62 -7.16
N THR A 3 -5.56 -16.66 -6.31
CA THR A 3 -6.42 -15.51 -6.04
C THR A 3 -6.48 -14.65 -7.32
N LYS A 4 -7.65 -14.56 -7.95
CA LYS A 4 -7.84 -13.84 -9.22
C LYS A 4 -8.14 -12.34 -9.04
N TYR A 5 -8.70 -11.96 -7.89
CA TYR A 5 -9.07 -10.58 -7.58
C TYR A 5 -8.79 -10.25 -6.11
N LEU A 6 -8.69 -8.96 -5.78
CA LEU A 6 -8.51 -8.47 -4.42
C LEU A 6 -9.49 -7.36 -4.09
N GLN A 7 -10.30 -7.56 -3.06
CA GLN A 7 -10.99 -6.51 -2.34
C GLN A 7 -10.24 -6.28 -1.03
N ILE A 8 -9.79 -5.06 -0.77
CA ILE A 8 -8.84 -4.80 0.33
C ILE A 8 -9.58 -4.54 1.64
N ASN A 9 -10.64 -3.74 1.59
CA ASN A 9 -11.48 -3.44 2.73
C ASN A 9 -12.91 -3.96 2.48
N PRO A 10 -13.60 -4.51 3.50
CA PRO A 10 -14.99 -4.97 3.36
C PRO A 10 -15.97 -3.93 2.82
N VAL A 11 -15.73 -2.64 3.04
CA VAL A 11 -16.59 -1.54 2.57
C VAL A 11 -16.20 -1.02 1.18
N ASP A 12 -15.16 -1.57 0.55
CA ASP A 12 -14.77 -1.20 -0.81
C ASP A 12 -15.90 -1.53 -1.78
N ASN A 13 -16.19 -0.63 -2.71
CA ASN A 13 -17.19 -0.83 -3.76
C ASN A 13 -16.56 -1.17 -5.12
N VAL A 14 -15.27 -1.49 -5.09
CA VAL A 14 -14.46 -1.96 -6.22
C VAL A 14 -13.54 -3.09 -5.77
N ALA A 15 -13.14 -3.94 -6.71
CA ALA A 15 -12.05 -4.90 -6.52
C ALA A 15 -10.99 -4.70 -7.59
N VAL A 16 -9.78 -5.23 -7.35
CA VAL A 16 -8.65 -5.18 -8.29
C VAL A 16 -8.44 -6.55 -8.90
N ALA A 17 -8.27 -6.62 -10.21
CA ALA A 17 -7.85 -7.83 -10.91
C ALA A 17 -6.38 -8.14 -10.60
N ILE A 18 -6.08 -9.34 -10.09
CA ILE A 18 -4.68 -9.79 -9.84
C ILE A 18 -4.07 -10.39 -11.11
N VAL A 19 -4.91 -10.98 -11.95
CA VAL A 19 -4.59 -11.51 -13.28
C VAL A 19 -5.52 -10.88 -14.30
N ASN A 20 -5.30 -11.11 -15.59
CA ASN A 20 -6.28 -10.73 -16.60
C ASN A 20 -7.57 -11.51 -16.37
N LEU A 21 -8.70 -10.80 -16.33
CA LEU A 21 -10.03 -11.38 -16.21
C LEU A 21 -10.79 -11.13 -17.51
N PHE A 22 -11.62 -12.08 -17.90
CA PHE A 22 -12.35 -12.04 -19.16
C PHE A 22 -13.83 -11.74 -18.95
N ALA A 23 -14.44 -11.09 -19.93
CA ALA A 23 -15.87 -10.82 -19.95
C ALA A 23 -16.68 -12.11 -19.74
N GLY A 24 -17.74 -12.03 -18.94
CA GLY A 24 -18.60 -13.16 -18.59
C GLY A 24 -18.09 -14.03 -17.43
N GLU A 25 -16.85 -13.87 -16.97
CA GLU A 25 -16.42 -14.50 -15.71
C GLU A 25 -17.28 -14.00 -14.55
N THR A 26 -17.72 -14.93 -13.68
CA THR A 26 -18.55 -14.61 -12.51
C THR A 26 -17.81 -14.98 -11.23
N PHE A 27 -17.77 -14.04 -10.29
CA PHE A 27 -17.14 -14.20 -8.99
C PHE A 27 -18.15 -14.00 -7.87
N LEU A 28 -18.11 -14.86 -6.85
CA LEU A 28 -18.85 -14.67 -5.62
C LEU A 28 -18.03 -13.78 -4.67
N ILE A 29 -18.48 -12.56 -4.44
CA ILE A 29 -17.82 -11.55 -3.59
C ILE A 29 -18.81 -11.12 -2.52
N HIS A 30 -18.50 -11.37 -1.24
CA HIS A 30 -19.40 -11.10 -0.10
C HIS A 30 -20.84 -11.60 -0.32
N ASN A 31 -20.99 -12.86 -0.76
CA ASN A 31 -22.28 -13.48 -1.10
C ASN A 31 -23.07 -12.79 -2.23
N THR A 32 -22.41 -11.96 -3.04
CA THR A 32 -22.99 -11.34 -4.22
C THR A 32 -22.26 -11.82 -5.48
N ASP A 33 -23.01 -12.29 -6.47
CA ASP A 33 -22.43 -12.62 -7.76
C ASP A 33 -22.10 -11.35 -8.55
N VAL A 34 -20.86 -11.28 -9.05
CA VAL A 34 -20.35 -10.22 -9.91
C VAL A 34 -19.89 -10.85 -11.21
N THR A 35 -20.63 -10.61 -12.29
CA THR A 35 -20.25 -11.01 -13.65
C THR A 35 -19.56 -9.85 -14.34
N LEU A 36 -18.41 -10.08 -14.97
CA LEU A 36 -17.67 -9.03 -15.67
C LEU A 36 -18.33 -8.72 -17.02
N ASN A 37 -18.48 -7.43 -17.33
CA ASN A 37 -19.11 -6.98 -18.57
C ASN A 37 -18.12 -6.80 -19.73
N GLU A 38 -16.82 -6.77 -19.43
CA GLU A 38 -15.72 -6.55 -20.35
C GLU A 38 -14.44 -7.22 -19.82
N ASP A 39 -13.41 -7.32 -20.65
CA ASP A 39 -12.11 -7.83 -20.22
C ASP A 39 -11.42 -6.81 -19.31
N ILE A 40 -10.82 -7.29 -18.23
CA ILE A 40 -10.23 -6.44 -17.19
C ILE A 40 -8.76 -6.82 -17.04
N PRO A 41 -7.82 -5.95 -17.47
CA PRO A 41 -6.40 -6.23 -17.36
C PRO A 41 -5.96 -6.32 -15.89
N ALA A 42 -4.92 -7.12 -15.64
CA ALA A 42 -4.29 -7.22 -14.32
C ALA A 42 -3.90 -5.82 -13.78
N GLY A 43 -4.15 -5.59 -12.50
CA GLY A 43 -3.89 -4.31 -11.82
C GLY A 43 -5.04 -3.30 -11.92
N HIS A 44 -6.01 -3.50 -12.80
CA HIS A 44 -7.14 -2.59 -12.93
C HIS A 44 -8.31 -2.93 -11.99
N LYS A 45 -9.23 -1.96 -11.83
CA LYS A 45 -10.38 -2.06 -10.94
C LYS A 45 -11.63 -2.48 -11.70
N PHE A 46 -12.53 -3.17 -11.03
CA PHE A 46 -13.88 -3.41 -11.51
C PHE A 46 -14.92 -3.10 -10.45
N ALA A 47 -16.11 -2.73 -10.92
CA ALA A 47 -17.20 -2.29 -10.08
C ALA A 47 -17.87 -3.47 -9.33
N LEU A 48 -18.01 -3.37 -8.01
CA LEU A 48 -18.73 -4.38 -7.21
C LEU A 48 -20.23 -4.05 -7.06
N LYS A 49 -20.64 -2.87 -7.54
CA LYS A 49 -22.03 -2.41 -7.59
C LYS A 49 -22.22 -1.47 -8.77
N ASP A 50 -23.48 -1.09 -9.03
CA ASP A 50 -23.77 0.01 -9.95
C ASP A 50 -23.34 1.34 -9.33
N PHE A 51 -22.86 2.25 -10.19
CA PHE A 51 -22.46 3.60 -9.87
C PHE A 51 -23.26 4.60 -10.70
N ALA A 52 -23.83 5.60 -10.03
CA ALA A 52 -24.27 6.83 -10.71
C ALA A 52 -23.07 7.74 -11.01
N GLU A 53 -23.23 8.67 -11.96
CA GLU A 53 -22.26 9.75 -12.15
C GLU A 53 -22.13 10.59 -10.86
N GLY A 54 -20.90 10.95 -10.52
CA GLY A 54 -20.56 11.67 -9.28
C GLY A 54 -20.48 10.79 -8.03
N GLU A 55 -20.81 9.51 -8.12
CA GLU A 55 -20.79 8.61 -6.97
C GLU A 55 -19.36 8.21 -6.57
N ASN A 56 -19.09 8.17 -5.26
CA ASN A 56 -17.76 7.88 -4.73
C ASN A 56 -17.31 6.44 -5.01
N ILE A 57 -16.10 6.32 -5.55
CA ILE A 57 -15.33 5.08 -5.62
C ILE A 57 -14.59 4.91 -4.29
N ILE A 58 -14.96 3.88 -3.53
CA ILE A 58 -14.38 3.54 -2.22
C ILE A 58 -13.39 2.40 -2.39
N LYS A 59 -12.13 2.66 -2.03
CA LYS A 59 -11.04 1.67 -1.99
C LYS A 59 -10.20 1.89 -0.73
N TYR A 60 -9.70 0.82 -0.13
CA TYR A 60 -9.01 0.86 1.18
C TYR A 60 -9.91 1.38 2.33
N GLY A 61 -11.23 1.36 2.13
CA GLY A 61 -12.21 1.92 3.05
C GLY A 61 -12.43 3.43 2.96
N TYR A 62 -11.86 4.11 1.97
CA TYR A 62 -11.97 5.56 1.81
C TYR A 62 -12.27 5.97 0.36
N PRO A 63 -12.90 7.14 0.13
CA PRO A 63 -13.15 7.65 -1.21
C PRO A 63 -11.83 8.03 -1.90
N ILE A 64 -11.51 7.37 -3.01
CA ILE A 64 -10.34 7.68 -3.83
C ILE A 64 -10.66 8.64 -4.99
N GLY A 65 -11.95 8.84 -5.25
CA GLY A 65 -12.48 9.62 -6.37
C GLY A 65 -13.96 9.37 -6.55
N HIS A 66 -14.52 9.84 -7.66
CA HIS A 66 -15.90 9.62 -8.07
C HIS A 66 -15.96 9.10 -9.52
N ALA A 67 -17.03 8.38 -9.83
CA ALA A 67 -17.35 7.99 -11.20
C ALA A 67 -17.70 9.24 -12.03
N VAL A 68 -17.12 9.40 -13.22
CA VAL A 68 -17.45 10.54 -14.13
C VAL A 68 -18.60 10.21 -15.08
N MET A 69 -19.13 9.01 -15.00
CA MET A 69 -20.28 8.53 -15.76
C MET A 69 -20.90 7.32 -15.05
N VAL A 70 -22.08 6.90 -15.48
CA VAL A 70 -22.71 5.68 -14.97
C VAL A 70 -21.84 4.45 -15.29
N LYS A 71 -21.65 3.57 -14.32
CA LYS A 71 -20.97 2.27 -14.48
C LYS A 71 -21.80 1.18 -13.84
N LYS A 72 -21.92 0.03 -14.50
CA LYS A 72 -22.64 -1.12 -13.95
C LYS A 72 -21.71 -1.99 -13.10
N LYS A 73 -22.29 -2.75 -12.19
CA LYS A 73 -21.59 -3.84 -11.51
C LYS A 73 -20.93 -4.75 -12.55
N GLY A 74 -19.65 -5.07 -12.35
CA GLY A 74 -18.84 -5.86 -13.27
C GLY A 74 -18.10 -5.07 -14.35
N ASP A 75 -18.34 -3.76 -14.46
CA ASP A 75 -17.65 -2.90 -15.42
C ASP A 75 -16.19 -2.62 -15.03
N TRP A 76 -15.36 -2.36 -16.04
CA TRP A 76 -13.99 -1.87 -15.85
C TRP A 76 -13.96 -0.40 -15.38
N LEU A 77 -13.14 -0.14 -14.36
CA LEU A 77 -12.91 1.18 -13.77
C LEU A 77 -11.43 1.59 -13.91
N ASN A 78 -11.20 2.66 -14.66
CA ASN A 78 -9.88 3.18 -15.03
C ASN A 78 -9.84 4.72 -14.89
N GLU A 79 -8.72 5.33 -15.27
CA GLU A 79 -8.47 6.77 -15.18
C GLU A 79 -9.41 7.63 -16.03
N ASN A 80 -10.08 7.03 -17.03
CA ASN A 80 -11.04 7.75 -17.88
C ASN A 80 -12.46 7.70 -17.28
N THR A 81 -12.74 6.74 -16.40
CA THR A 81 -14.06 6.57 -15.76
C THR A 81 -14.07 7.04 -14.30
N ILE A 82 -12.91 7.39 -13.73
CA ILE A 82 -12.76 7.88 -12.37
C ILE A 82 -12.00 9.20 -12.35
N LYS A 83 -12.49 10.16 -11.57
CA LYS A 83 -11.77 11.39 -11.28
C LYS A 83 -11.50 11.51 -9.77
N THR A 84 -10.33 12.03 -9.41
CA THR A 84 -9.98 12.26 -7.99
C THR A 84 -10.90 13.30 -7.35
N ASN A 85 -11.15 13.14 -6.06
CA ASN A 85 -11.84 14.14 -5.23
C ASN A 85 -10.89 15.23 -4.71
N LEU A 86 -9.59 15.15 -4.99
CA LEU A 86 -8.62 16.17 -4.59
C LEU A 86 -8.93 17.49 -5.31
N ALA A 87 -9.25 18.52 -4.54
CA ALA A 87 -9.52 19.87 -5.03
C ALA A 87 -9.00 20.91 -4.02
N GLY A 88 -8.12 21.81 -4.48
CA GLY A 88 -7.64 22.94 -3.69
C GLY A 88 -7.02 22.56 -2.34
N LEU A 89 -7.31 23.38 -1.32
CA LEU A 89 -6.99 23.11 0.07
C LEU A 89 -8.19 22.43 0.72
N LEU A 90 -7.97 21.23 1.27
CA LEU A 90 -9.01 20.47 1.96
C LEU A 90 -8.87 20.69 3.47
N GLU A 91 -9.99 20.90 4.15
CA GLU A 91 -10.05 20.81 5.60
C GLU A 91 -10.04 19.33 6.00
N TYR A 92 -9.14 18.95 6.90
CA TYR A 92 -9.09 17.60 7.47
C TYR A 92 -9.01 17.69 9.00
N THR A 93 -9.64 16.75 9.68
CA THR A 93 -9.54 16.58 11.13
C THR A 93 -8.94 15.22 11.43
N TYR A 94 -7.88 15.19 12.24
CA TYR A 94 -7.34 13.93 12.75
C TYR A 94 -8.23 13.41 13.88
N ASN A 95 -8.94 12.30 13.62
CA ASN A 95 -9.75 11.60 14.61
C ASN A 95 -9.11 10.23 14.88
N PRO A 96 -8.21 10.11 15.88
CA PRO A 96 -7.53 8.86 16.16
C PRO A 96 -8.52 7.78 16.61
N ILE A 97 -8.38 6.59 16.03
CA ILE A 97 -9.07 5.40 16.52
C ILE A 97 -8.09 4.67 17.45
N ASN A 98 -8.51 4.45 18.70
CA ASN A 98 -7.74 3.62 19.62
C ASN A 98 -7.84 2.16 19.18
N VAL A 99 -6.76 1.63 18.61
CA VAL A 99 -6.65 0.23 18.23
C VAL A 99 -5.92 -0.51 19.35
N SER A 100 -6.60 -1.47 19.97
CA SER A 100 -5.94 -2.42 20.86
C SER A 100 -5.32 -3.51 20.01
N LEU A 101 -4.00 -3.63 20.06
CA LEU A 101 -3.27 -4.68 19.38
C LEU A 101 -3.06 -5.85 20.34
N ASP A 102 -3.76 -6.96 20.12
CA ASP A 102 -3.50 -8.22 20.81
C ASP A 102 -2.36 -8.96 20.13
N ILE A 103 -1.15 -8.39 20.21
CA ILE A 103 0.06 -9.01 19.66
C ILE A 103 0.67 -9.88 20.76
N PRO A 104 0.76 -11.20 20.56
CA PRO A 104 1.37 -12.08 21.56
C PRO A 104 2.83 -11.69 21.80
N GLN A 105 3.21 -11.54 23.07
CA GLN A 105 4.61 -11.42 23.47
C GLN A 105 5.31 -12.77 23.24
N LYS A 106 5.94 -12.92 22.08
CA LYS A 106 6.63 -14.17 21.68
C LYS A 106 8.04 -14.32 22.25
N SER A 107 8.49 -13.38 23.09
CA SER A 107 9.85 -13.36 23.68
C SER A 107 10.97 -13.65 22.66
N LEU A 108 10.81 -13.15 21.43
CA LEU A 108 11.76 -13.39 20.37
C LEU A 108 13.07 -12.67 20.68
N THR A 109 14.18 -13.39 20.52
CA THR A 109 15.52 -12.85 20.71
C THR A 109 16.29 -12.88 19.40
N PHE A 110 17.26 -11.97 19.25
CA PHE A 110 18.22 -12.00 18.16
C PHE A 110 19.63 -11.79 18.70
N LYS A 111 20.64 -12.22 17.93
CA LYS A 111 22.04 -11.93 18.25
C LYS A 111 22.34 -10.48 17.89
N GLY A 112 22.44 -9.62 18.90
CA GLY A 112 22.73 -8.19 18.74
C GLY A 112 23.96 -7.76 19.53
N TYR A 113 24.46 -6.57 19.21
CA TYR A 113 25.60 -5.95 19.88
C TYR A 113 25.10 -5.03 21.00
N ARG A 114 25.12 -5.52 22.24
CA ARG A 114 24.69 -4.77 23.43
C ARG A 114 25.69 -3.66 23.76
N ARG A 115 25.22 -2.43 23.88
CA ARG A 115 26.01 -1.26 24.27
C ARG A 115 25.93 -1.03 25.78
N LYS A 116 26.87 -0.26 26.32
CA LYS A 116 26.94 0.04 27.78
C LYS A 116 25.71 0.80 28.28
N ASN A 117 25.05 1.57 27.42
CA ASN A 117 23.83 2.33 27.74
C ASN A 117 22.54 1.47 27.69
N GLY A 118 22.62 0.19 27.34
CA GLY A 118 21.47 -0.72 27.25
C GLY A 118 20.92 -0.92 25.84
N ASP A 119 21.23 -0.03 24.90
CA ASP A 119 20.79 -0.17 23.50
C ASP A 119 21.45 -1.39 22.83
N VAL A 120 20.78 -1.93 21.81
CA VAL A 120 21.24 -3.10 21.07
C VAL A 120 21.31 -2.78 19.57
N GLY A 121 22.53 -2.82 19.02
CA GLY A 121 22.75 -2.65 17.58
C GLY A 121 22.58 -3.96 16.81
N ILE A 122 22.05 -3.88 15.58
CA ILE A 122 22.00 -5.01 14.63
C ILE A 122 23.27 -5.12 13.77
N ARG A 123 24.17 -4.15 13.88
CA ARG A 123 25.48 -4.11 13.23
C ARG A 123 26.53 -3.58 14.20
N ASN A 124 27.79 -3.97 13.99
CA ASN A 124 28.92 -3.46 14.75
C ASN A 124 29.90 -2.79 13.80
N GLU A 125 29.62 -1.54 13.49
CA GLU A 125 30.38 -0.74 12.54
C GLU A 125 31.17 0.34 13.29
N ILE A 126 32.32 0.71 12.73
CA ILE A 126 33.06 1.91 13.12
C ILE A 126 32.77 2.96 12.05
N TRP A 127 32.20 4.08 12.46
CA TRP A 127 31.89 5.20 11.58
C TRP A 127 32.92 6.30 11.77
N ILE A 128 33.57 6.71 10.68
CA ILE A 128 34.49 7.85 10.68
C ILE A 128 33.77 9.00 9.97
N ILE A 129 33.28 9.96 10.74
CA ILE A 129 32.45 11.06 10.24
C ILE A 129 33.28 12.35 10.31
N PRO A 130 33.71 12.91 9.18
CA PRO A 130 34.40 14.19 9.16
C PRO A 130 33.44 15.33 9.46
N THR A 131 33.84 16.25 10.35
CA THR A 131 33.02 17.44 10.69
C THR A 131 33.07 18.51 9.61
N VAL A 132 34.05 18.46 8.71
CA VAL A 132 34.25 19.37 7.57
C VAL A 132 34.75 18.61 6.34
N GLY A 133 34.39 19.07 5.15
CA GLY A 133 34.73 18.37 3.90
C GLY A 133 36.23 18.32 3.56
N CYS A 134 37.03 19.26 4.06
CA CYS A 134 38.46 19.35 3.74
C CYS A 134 39.28 18.12 4.14
N VAL A 135 38.81 17.33 5.12
CA VAL A 135 39.52 16.14 5.62
C VAL A 135 39.02 14.82 5.02
N ASN A 136 38.08 14.87 4.07
CA ASN A 136 37.47 13.66 3.49
C ASN A 136 38.52 12.72 2.87
N GLY A 137 39.52 13.26 2.15
CA GLY A 137 40.56 12.44 1.53
C GLY A 137 41.38 11.64 2.55
N ILE A 138 41.73 12.27 3.68
CA ILE A 138 42.48 11.63 4.78
C ILE A 138 41.63 10.55 5.44
N VAL A 139 40.35 10.85 5.71
CA VAL A 139 39.40 9.90 6.31
C VAL A 139 39.21 8.66 5.43
N ASN A 140 39.14 8.83 4.11
CA ASN A 140 39.02 7.71 3.17
C ASN A 140 40.26 6.80 3.21
N GLN A 141 41.47 7.38 3.19
CA GLN A 141 42.71 6.60 3.30
C GLN A 141 42.77 5.81 4.62
N LEU A 142 42.38 6.44 5.72
CA LEU A 142 42.31 5.76 7.03
C LEU A 142 41.31 4.61 7.03
N ALA A 143 40.11 4.85 6.49
CA ALA A 143 39.07 3.83 6.40
C ALA A 143 39.49 2.65 5.50
N GLU A 144 40.21 2.91 4.41
CA GLU A 144 40.78 1.87 3.55
C GLU A 144 41.84 1.04 4.27
N GLY A 145 42.77 1.69 4.99
CA GLY A 145 43.77 0.99 5.80
C GLY A 145 43.14 0.04 6.81
N LEU A 146 42.13 0.53 7.57
CA LEU A 146 41.42 -0.28 8.58
C LEU A 146 40.61 -1.44 7.99
N ARG A 147 40.27 -1.42 6.69
CA ARG A 147 39.56 -2.53 6.01
C ARG A 147 40.51 -3.62 5.51
N SER A 148 41.78 -3.29 5.31
CA SER A 148 42.78 -4.21 4.76
C SER A 148 43.47 -5.10 5.81
N GLU A 149 43.25 -4.81 7.10
CA GLU A 149 43.66 -5.65 8.24
C GLU A 149 42.62 -6.76 8.53
#